data_AF-A0A1G8WL40-F1
#
_entry.id   AF-A0A1G8WL40-F1
#
_cell.length_a   1.000
_cell.length_b   1.000
_cell.length_c   1.000
_cell.angle_alpha   90.00
_cell.angle_beta   90.00
_cell.angle_gamma   90.00
#
_symmetry.space_group_name_H-M   'P 1'
#
loop_
_entity.id
_entity.type
_entity.pdbx_description
1 polymer ?
#
loop_
_entity_poly.entity_id
_entity_poly.type
_entity_poly.pdbx_seq_one_letter_code
_entity_poly.pdbx_strand_id
1 'polypeptide(L)'
;MVYVASEERYEGMHYNRSGRSGLKLPAISLGLWHNFGGINTYENGREMITRSFDLGITHFDLANNYGPPPGSAEELFGKVLSRDLSAYRDEMIISTKAGYYMWPGPYGDWGSRKYMLASLDQSLKRLGLDYVDIFYSHRPDPETPLEETMERWTMPSAQVRRFTSDYPTIQRNRRLRRSVF
;
A
#
# COMPACT_ATOMS: atom_id res chain seq x y z
N MET A 1 25.81 9.94 -4.10
CA MET A 1 25.27 11.24 -3.65
C MET A 1 23.96 10.97 -2.92
N VAL A 2 23.71 11.63 -1.79
CA VAL A 2 22.42 11.55 -1.07
C VAL A 2 21.39 12.29 -1.91
N TYR A 3 20.23 11.70 -2.14
CA TYR A 3 19.14 12.35 -2.88
C TYR A 3 18.61 13.56 -2.09
N VAL A 4 18.35 14.65 -2.81
CA VAL A 4 17.68 15.85 -2.30
C VAL A 4 16.47 16.09 -3.20
N ALA A 5 15.28 16.14 -2.62
CA ALA A 5 14.06 16.32 -3.38
C ALA A 5 13.97 17.75 -3.94
N SER A 6 13.43 17.89 -5.15
CA SER A 6 13.16 19.20 -5.75
C SER A 6 12.33 20.07 -4.79
N GLU A 7 12.76 21.32 -4.55
CA GLU A 7 12.01 22.28 -3.72
C GLU A 7 10.68 22.66 -4.35
N GLU A 8 10.60 22.62 -5.69
CA GLU A 8 9.42 22.99 -6.49
C GLU A 8 8.41 21.83 -6.65
N ARG A 9 8.66 20.65 -6.04
CA ARG A 9 7.87 19.42 -6.26
C ARG A 9 6.36 19.56 -5.99
N TYR A 10 5.95 20.54 -5.19
CA TYR A 10 4.55 20.77 -4.85
C TYR A 10 3.84 21.78 -5.76
N GLU A 11 4.54 22.47 -6.65
CA GLU A 11 3.97 23.58 -7.43
C GLU A 11 3.11 23.13 -8.61
N GLY A 12 3.50 22.04 -9.28
CA GLY A 12 2.84 21.56 -10.49
C GLY A 12 1.77 20.47 -10.29
N MET A 13 1.83 19.72 -9.19
CA MET A 13 0.93 18.57 -8.97
C MET A 13 -0.42 19.01 -8.38
N HIS A 14 -1.51 18.50 -8.95
CA HIS A 14 -2.84 18.66 -8.37
C HIS A 14 -3.11 17.61 -7.29
N TYR A 15 -3.58 18.03 -6.11
CA TYR A 15 -3.89 17.14 -4.98
C TYR A 15 -5.40 17.12 -4.68
N ASN A 16 -6.02 15.95 -4.83
CA ASN A 16 -7.47 15.74 -4.71
C ASN A 16 -7.83 15.09 -3.38
N ARG A 17 -8.97 15.48 -2.78
CA ARG A 17 -9.47 14.79 -1.59
C ARG A 17 -9.87 13.35 -1.91
N SER A 18 -9.48 12.41 -1.06
CA SER A 18 -9.91 11.01 -1.12
C SER A 18 -11.32 10.88 -0.54
N GLY A 19 -12.34 11.08 -1.38
CA GLY A 19 -13.75 11.09 -0.98
C GLY A 19 -14.05 12.19 0.04
N ARG A 20 -14.74 11.85 1.13
CA ARG A 20 -15.11 12.80 2.21
C ARG A 20 -14.03 12.93 3.29
N SER A 21 -12.81 12.46 3.06
CA SER A 21 -11.74 12.47 4.06
C SER A 21 -10.86 13.72 4.00
N GLY A 22 -10.08 13.93 5.07
CA GLY A 22 -9.04 14.95 5.13
C GLY A 22 -7.85 14.67 4.21
N LEU A 23 -7.63 13.40 3.88
CA LEU A 23 -6.49 12.93 3.10
C LEU A 23 -6.58 13.43 1.64
N LYS A 24 -5.51 14.05 1.17
CA LYS A 24 -5.32 14.40 -0.24
C LYS A 24 -4.37 13.42 -0.89
N LEU A 25 -4.70 12.98 -2.10
CA LEU A 25 -3.83 12.17 -2.95
C LEU A 25 -3.44 12.97 -4.19
N PRO A 26 -2.23 12.77 -4.74
CA PRO A 26 -1.86 13.38 -6.01
C PRO A 26 -2.78 12.86 -7.12
N ALA A 27 -3.07 13.70 -8.11
CA ALA A 27 -3.89 13.33 -9.27
C ALA A 27 -3.29 12.14 -10.04
N ILE A 28 -1.98 11.95 -9.93
CA ILE A 28 -1.23 10.81 -10.46
C ILE A 28 -0.51 10.13 -9.29
N SER A 29 -0.68 8.82 -9.15
CA SER A 29 0.06 7.99 -8.18
C SER A 29 0.99 7.02 -8.91
N LEU A 30 2.08 6.60 -8.28
CA LEU A 30 2.97 5.59 -8.84
C LEU A 30 2.63 4.21 -8.28
N GLY A 31 2.25 3.28 -9.16
CA GLY A 31 2.06 1.88 -8.82
C GLY A 31 3.33 1.07 -9.09
N LEU A 32 3.72 0.21 -8.14
CA LEU A 32 4.96 -0.58 -8.21
C LEU A 32 4.74 -2.04 -8.63
N TRP A 33 3.66 -2.31 -9.38
CA TRP A 33 3.32 -3.67 -9.80
C TRP A 33 4.38 -4.30 -10.71
N HIS A 34 4.91 -3.53 -11.66
CA HIS A 34 5.94 -3.95 -12.61
C HIS A 34 7.14 -3.00 -12.58
N ASN A 35 8.29 -3.49 -13.03
CA ASN A 35 9.58 -2.77 -13.14
C ASN A 35 10.34 -2.54 -11.82
N PHE A 36 9.80 -3.02 -10.70
CA PHE A 36 10.43 -2.92 -9.37
C PHE A 36 10.75 -4.28 -8.77
N GLY A 37 10.63 -5.37 -9.54
CA GLY A 37 10.94 -6.72 -9.06
C GLY A 37 12.45 -6.99 -8.96
N GLY A 38 12.82 -8.07 -8.29
CA GLY A 38 14.22 -8.51 -8.17
C GLY A 38 14.88 -8.90 -9.50
N ILE A 39 14.10 -9.05 -10.57
CA ILE A 39 14.59 -9.23 -11.94
C ILE A 39 14.97 -7.90 -12.62
N ASN A 40 14.59 -6.75 -12.04
CA ASN A 40 14.88 -5.43 -12.57
C ASN A 40 16.12 -4.84 -11.91
N THR A 41 16.72 -3.83 -12.55
CA THR A 41 17.86 -3.11 -11.98
C THR A 41 17.39 -2.17 -10.86
N TYR A 42 18.12 -2.19 -9.75
CA TYR A 42 17.82 -1.35 -8.59
C TYR A 42 17.83 0.14 -8.96
N GLU A 43 18.82 0.56 -9.74
CA GLU A 43 19.05 1.95 -10.14
C GLU A 43 17.87 2.52 -10.93
N ASN A 44 17.32 1.75 -11.87
CA ASN A 44 16.16 2.19 -12.65
C ASN A 44 14.91 2.34 -11.75
N GLY A 45 14.67 1.39 -10.85
CA GLY A 45 13.59 1.48 -9.87
C GLY A 45 13.74 2.71 -8.97
N ARG A 46 14.94 2.94 -8.44
CA ARG A 46 15.29 4.11 -7.64
C ARG A 46 15.03 5.42 -8.39
N GLU A 47 15.50 5.54 -9.63
CA GLU A 47 15.33 6.74 -10.46
C GLU A 47 13.86 7.05 -10.73
N MET A 48 13.05 6.03 -11.05
CA MET A 48 11.60 6.21 -11.24
C MET A 48 10.93 6.71 -9.96
N ILE A 49 11.27 6.13 -8.80
CA ILE A 49 10.70 6.53 -7.51
C ILE A 49 11.09 7.97 -7.17
N THR A 50 12.39 8.30 -7.18
CA THR A 50 12.85 9.66 -6.83
C THR A 50 12.34 10.70 -7.81
N ARG A 51 12.32 10.38 -9.12
CA ARG A 51 11.80 11.31 -10.12
C ARG A 51 10.30 11.56 -9.95
N SER A 52 9.52 10.53 -9.60
CA SER A 52 8.09 10.71 -9.33
C SER A 52 7.87 11.63 -8.13
N PHE A 53 8.68 11.52 -7.08
CA PHE A 53 8.61 12.40 -5.92
C PHE A 53 8.98 13.85 -6.26
N ASP A 54 10.01 14.08 -7.10
CA ASP A 54 10.35 15.41 -7.62
C ASP A 54 9.23 16.04 -8.44
N LEU A 55 8.33 15.24 -9.01
CA LEU A 55 7.16 15.69 -9.77
C LEU A 55 5.91 15.86 -8.89
N GLY A 56 6.04 15.72 -7.56
CA GLY A 56 4.94 15.85 -6.62
C GLY A 56 4.08 14.60 -6.48
N ILE A 57 4.49 13.46 -7.02
CA ILE A 57 3.79 12.19 -6.77
C ILE A 57 4.14 11.74 -5.36
N THR A 58 3.19 11.93 -4.43
CA THR A 58 3.33 11.58 -3.01
C THR A 58 2.66 10.27 -2.62
N HIS A 59 2.03 9.55 -3.56
CA HIS A 59 1.40 8.26 -3.29
C HIS A 59 2.08 7.14 -4.06
N PHE A 60 2.61 6.18 -3.31
CA PHE A 60 3.28 4.98 -3.79
C PHE A 60 2.48 3.74 -3.44
N ASP A 61 2.01 3.04 -4.46
CA ASP A 61 1.10 1.91 -4.32
C ASP A 61 1.81 0.58 -4.55
N LEU A 62 1.87 -0.25 -3.51
CA LEU A 62 2.49 -1.58 -3.53
C LEU A 62 1.49 -2.68 -3.20
N ALA A 63 1.90 -3.93 -3.30
CA ALA A 63 1.21 -5.08 -2.71
C ALA A 63 2.23 -6.14 -2.31
N ASN A 64 1.85 -7.03 -1.39
CA ASN A 64 2.73 -8.06 -0.85
C ASN A 64 3.41 -8.93 -1.93
N ASN A 65 2.73 -9.21 -3.03
CA ASN A 65 3.18 -10.09 -4.10
C ASN A 65 3.73 -9.38 -5.34
N TYR A 66 3.85 -8.05 -5.33
CA TYR A 66 4.48 -7.32 -6.43
C TYR A 66 5.96 -7.70 -6.57
N GLY A 67 6.42 -7.75 -7.82
CA GLY A 67 7.67 -8.38 -8.22
C GLY A 67 7.71 -8.65 -9.74
N PRO A 68 8.37 -9.73 -10.23
CA PRO A 68 8.83 -10.92 -9.51
C PRO A 68 10.28 -10.84 -8.96
N PRO A 69 10.64 -11.68 -7.97
CA PRO A 69 9.77 -12.61 -7.23
C PRO A 69 8.81 -11.88 -6.26
N PRO A 70 7.74 -12.52 -5.75
CA PRO A 70 6.81 -11.89 -4.80
C PRO A 70 7.52 -11.24 -3.61
N GLY A 71 7.16 -10.00 -3.29
CA GLY A 71 7.74 -9.22 -2.19
C GLY A 71 8.97 -8.40 -2.58
N SER A 72 9.60 -8.68 -3.71
CA SER A 72 10.82 -7.95 -4.13
C SER A 72 10.58 -6.46 -4.42
N ALA A 73 9.37 -6.08 -4.86
CA ALA A 73 9.03 -4.67 -5.04
C ALA A 73 9.00 -3.90 -3.71
N GLU A 74 8.49 -4.52 -2.64
CA GLU A 74 8.52 -3.93 -1.29
C GLU A 74 9.95 -3.81 -0.76
N GLU A 75 10.80 -4.81 -1.01
CA GLU A 75 12.21 -4.76 -0.60
C GLU A 75 13.00 -3.68 -1.34
N LEU A 76 12.76 -3.53 -2.66
CA LEU A 76 13.39 -2.46 -3.44
C LEU A 76 12.93 -1.10 -2.93
N PHE A 77 11.62 -0.90 -2.76
CA PHE A 77 11.10 0.36 -2.26
C PHE A 77 11.61 0.68 -0.84
N GLY A 78 11.68 -0.31 0.06
CA GLY A 78 12.24 -0.12 1.41
C GLY A 78 13.72 0.30 1.39
N LYS A 79 14.52 -0.23 0.45
CA LYS A 79 15.90 0.19 0.23
C LYS A 79 16.00 1.64 -0.25
N VAL A 80 15.16 2.04 -1.20
CA VAL A 80 15.12 3.44 -1.68
C VAL A 80 14.63 4.37 -0.58
N LEU A 81 13.60 3.96 0.17
CA LEU A 81 13.05 4.74 1.26
C LEU A 81 14.09 5.01 2.35
N SER A 82 14.77 3.98 2.83
CA SER A 82 15.81 4.12 3.86
C SER A 82 17.00 4.95 3.40
N ARG A 83 17.44 4.78 2.15
CA ARG A 83 18.67 5.40 1.62
C ARG A 83 18.46 6.84 1.14
N ASP A 84 17.36 7.09 0.45
CA ASP A 84 17.16 8.33 -0.32
C ASP A 84 15.99 9.16 0.21
N LEU A 85 14.94 8.53 0.75
CA LEU A 85 13.68 9.23 1.08
C LEU A 85 13.32 9.28 2.56
N SER A 86 14.23 8.87 3.45
CA SER A 86 13.94 8.70 4.89
C SER A 86 13.51 10.01 5.56
N ALA A 87 14.12 11.12 5.16
CA ALA A 87 13.77 12.46 5.64
C ALA A 87 12.36 12.92 5.22
N TYR A 88 11.77 12.28 4.22
CA TYR A 88 10.50 12.69 3.61
C TYR A 88 9.35 11.71 3.89
N ARG A 89 9.53 10.71 4.78
CA ARG A 89 8.53 9.66 5.03
C ARG A 89 7.14 10.21 5.32
N ASP A 90 7.05 11.28 6.10
CA ASP A 90 5.76 11.88 6.49
C ASP A 90 5.12 12.74 5.38
N GLU A 91 5.85 13.00 4.29
CA GLU A 91 5.35 13.67 3.09
C GLU A 91 4.77 12.68 2.06
N MET A 92 4.81 11.37 2.37
CA MET A 92 4.39 10.29 1.47
C MET A 92 3.22 9.49 2.05
N ILE A 93 2.37 9.01 1.15
CA ILE A 93 1.35 8.00 1.38
C ILE A 93 1.85 6.70 0.77
N ILE A 94 2.05 5.68 1.60
CA ILE A 94 2.50 4.36 1.16
C ILE A 94 1.37 3.36 1.40
N SER A 95 1.01 2.62 0.36
CA SER A 95 0.03 1.54 0.47
C SER A 95 0.66 0.17 0.27
N THR A 96 0.09 -0.85 0.92
CA THR A 96 0.30 -2.25 0.56
C THR A 96 -1.00 -3.03 0.69
N LYS A 97 -1.02 -4.28 0.21
CA LYS A 97 -2.22 -5.09 0.07
C LYS A 97 -1.95 -6.56 0.36
N ALA A 98 -2.97 -7.24 0.86
CA ALA A 98 -3.02 -8.70 0.95
C ALA A 98 -4.39 -9.19 0.45
N GLY A 99 -4.41 -10.33 -0.24
CA GLY A 99 -5.66 -10.92 -0.77
C GLY A 99 -5.49 -11.88 -1.94
N TYR A 100 -4.42 -11.73 -2.72
CA TYR A 100 -4.00 -12.69 -3.74
C TYR A 100 -2.91 -13.63 -3.20
N TYR A 101 -2.58 -14.69 -3.94
CA TYR A 101 -1.55 -15.65 -3.57
C TYR A 101 -0.19 -14.97 -3.32
N MET A 102 0.42 -15.29 -2.18
CA MET A 102 1.75 -14.82 -1.76
C MET A 102 2.66 -15.97 -1.33
N TRP A 103 2.15 -16.98 -0.60
CA TRP A 103 2.95 -18.13 -0.15
C TRP A 103 2.13 -19.44 -0.10
N PRO A 104 2.79 -20.61 -0.05
CA PRO A 104 2.11 -21.90 -0.08
C PRO A 104 1.17 -22.17 1.11
N GLY A 105 0.15 -22.97 0.87
CA GLY A 105 -0.78 -23.44 1.90
C GLY A 105 -2.02 -22.55 2.08
N PRO A 106 -2.95 -22.93 2.97
CA PRO A 106 -4.27 -22.31 3.07
C PRO A 106 -4.26 -20.89 3.68
N TYR A 107 -3.10 -20.41 4.12
CA TYR A 107 -2.95 -19.14 4.83
C TYR A 107 -2.17 -18.09 4.04
N GLY A 108 -1.82 -18.36 2.78
CA GLY A 108 -1.05 -17.45 1.93
C GLY A 108 -1.86 -16.84 0.78
N ASP A 109 -3.18 -16.90 0.88
CA ASP A 109 -4.13 -16.35 -0.09
C ASP A 109 -5.45 -15.95 0.61
N TRP A 110 -6.30 -15.19 -0.08
CA TRP A 110 -7.67 -14.82 0.30
C TRP A 110 -7.85 -13.84 1.47
N GLY A 111 -8.96 -13.90 2.21
CA GLY A 111 -9.41 -12.83 3.13
C GLY A 111 -9.23 -13.11 4.62
N SER A 112 -8.78 -14.31 5.00
CA SER A 112 -8.73 -14.71 6.42
C SER A 112 -7.92 -13.74 7.28
N ARG A 113 -8.35 -13.54 8.53
CA ARG A 113 -7.65 -12.66 9.48
C ARG A 113 -6.19 -13.08 9.67
N LYS A 114 -5.93 -14.39 9.69
CA LYS A 114 -4.58 -14.97 9.80
C LYS A 114 -3.69 -14.48 8.66
N TYR A 115 -4.16 -14.57 7.42
CA TYR A 115 -3.38 -14.18 6.25
C TYR A 115 -3.16 -12.67 6.22
N MET A 116 -4.21 -11.87 6.40
CA MET A 116 -4.15 -10.41 6.34
C MET A 116 -3.13 -9.84 7.35
N LEU A 117 -3.13 -10.32 8.60
CA LEU A 117 -2.20 -9.85 9.63
C LEU A 117 -0.77 -10.32 9.37
N ALA A 118 -0.58 -11.62 9.10
CA ALA A 118 0.74 -12.16 8.83
C ALA A 118 1.39 -11.52 7.59
N SER A 119 0.58 -11.19 6.57
CA SER A 119 1.07 -10.52 5.38
C SER A 119 1.45 -9.06 5.67
N LEU A 120 0.67 -8.34 6.48
CA LEU A 120 1.02 -6.96 6.87
C LEU A 120 2.35 -6.93 7.61
N ASP A 121 2.55 -7.80 8.60
CA ASP A 121 3.81 -7.87 9.36
C ASP A 121 5.01 -8.12 8.44
N GLN A 122 4.86 -9.01 7.46
CA GLN A 122 5.90 -9.27 6.46
C GLN A 122 6.15 -8.07 5.54
N SER A 123 5.10 -7.39 5.07
CA SER A 123 5.21 -6.20 4.24
C SER A 123 5.92 -5.06 4.97
N LEU A 124 5.55 -4.79 6.23
CA LEU A 124 6.22 -3.79 7.08
C LEU A 124 7.71 -4.11 7.25
N LYS A 125 8.03 -5.39 7.47
CA LYS A 125 9.43 -5.85 7.56
C LYS A 125 10.21 -5.63 6.25
N ARG A 126 9.63 -5.94 5.10
CA ARG A 126 10.29 -5.74 3.78
C ARG A 126 10.46 -4.26 3.45
N LEU A 127 9.46 -3.44 3.77
CA LEU A 127 9.48 -2.00 3.57
C LEU A 127 10.38 -1.27 4.57
N GLY A 128 10.66 -1.87 5.73
CA GLY A 128 11.38 -1.22 6.82
C GLY A 128 10.56 -0.10 7.48
N LEU A 129 9.26 -0.32 7.66
CA LEU A 129 8.30 0.67 8.17
C LEU A 129 7.60 0.20 9.43
N ASP A 130 7.28 1.14 10.32
CA ASP A 130 6.41 0.88 11.47
C ASP A 130 4.94 0.78 11.05
N TYR A 131 4.56 1.50 9.99
CA TYR A 131 3.20 1.58 9.49
C TYR A 131 3.13 1.87 7.98
N VAL A 132 2.01 1.47 7.38
CA VAL A 132 1.56 1.94 6.05
C VAL A 132 0.39 2.90 6.20
N ASP A 133 0.28 3.86 5.30
CA ASP A 133 -0.80 4.84 5.31
C ASP A 133 -2.11 4.20 4.91
N ILE A 134 -2.07 3.27 3.95
CA ILE A 134 -3.24 2.53 3.49
C ILE A 134 -2.93 1.03 3.40
N PHE A 135 -3.72 0.19 4.07
CA PHE A 135 -3.68 -1.26 3.88
C PHE A 135 -4.96 -1.73 3.19
N TYR A 136 -4.81 -2.55 2.15
CA TYR A 136 -5.94 -3.04 1.36
C TYR A 136 -6.22 -4.53 1.56
N SER A 137 -7.51 -4.87 1.64
CA SER A 137 -7.98 -6.18 1.17
C SER A 137 -8.02 -6.16 -0.37
N HIS A 138 -7.07 -6.88 -0.96
CA HIS A 138 -6.69 -6.79 -2.37
C HIS A 138 -7.74 -7.40 -3.32
N ARG A 139 -8.60 -8.29 -2.82
CA ARG A 139 -9.77 -8.80 -3.54
C ARG A 139 -10.85 -9.30 -2.57
N PRO A 140 -12.12 -9.36 -3.00
CA PRO A 140 -13.14 -10.09 -2.26
C PRO A 140 -12.78 -11.57 -2.09
N ASP A 141 -12.99 -12.07 -0.89
CA ASP A 141 -13.02 -13.49 -0.58
C ASP A 141 -14.49 -13.89 -0.36
N PRO A 142 -15.09 -14.72 -1.23
CA PRO A 142 -16.49 -15.12 -1.09
C PRO A 142 -16.74 -16.09 0.07
N GLU A 143 -15.70 -16.79 0.55
CA GLU A 143 -15.80 -17.84 1.57
C GLU A 143 -15.47 -17.33 2.98
N THR A 144 -14.68 -16.26 3.10
CA THR A 144 -14.44 -15.60 4.40
C THR A 144 -15.52 -14.53 4.67
N PRO A 145 -16.19 -14.56 5.85
CA PRO A 145 -17.11 -13.50 6.24
C PRO A 145 -16.45 -12.12 6.17
N LEU A 146 -17.14 -11.15 5.55
CA LEU A 146 -16.61 -9.79 5.38
C LEU A 146 -16.24 -9.15 6.73
N GLU A 147 -17.01 -9.48 7.76
CA GLU A 147 -16.76 -9.05 9.13
C GLU A 147 -15.36 -9.48 9.57
N GLU A 148 -14.94 -10.73 9.36
CA GLU A 148 -13.60 -11.20 9.74
C GLU A 148 -12.50 -10.40 9.06
N THR A 149 -12.61 -10.17 7.75
CA THR A 149 -11.64 -9.39 6.97
C THR A 149 -11.54 -7.94 7.45
N MET A 150 -12.65 -7.36 7.93
CA MET A 150 -12.76 -5.93 8.26
C MET A 150 -12.59 -5.62 9.76
N GLU A 151 -12.86 -6.57 10.65
CA GLU A 151 -13.08 -6.35 12.08
C GLU A 151 -11.87 -5.76 12.80
N ARG A 152 -10.64 -6.21 12.48
CA ARG A 152 -9.45 -5.64 13.15
C ARG A 152 -9.19 -4.18 12.78
N TRP A 153 -9.62 -3.78 11.60
CA TRP A 153 -9.25 -2.50 10.97
C TRP A 153 -10.24 -1.37 11.20
N THR A 154 -11.31 -1.65 11.94
CA THR A 154 -12.27 -0.62 12.39
C THR A 154 -11.77 0.18 13.59
N MET A 155 -10.71 -0.28 14.26
CA MET A 155 -10.06 0.42 15.36
C MET A 155 -8.69 0.96 14.94
N PRO A 156 -8.24 2.09 15.51
CA PRO A 156 -6.89 2.61 15.27
C PRO A 156 -5.84 1.53 15.50
N SER A 157 -4.96 1.34 14.52
CA SER A 157 -3.79 0.48 14.63
C SER A 157 -2.54 1.36 14.54
N ALA A 158 -1.52 1.07 15.35
CA ALA A 158 -0.22 1.72 15.20
C ALA A 158 0.41 1.45 13.83
N GLN A 159 0.02 0.35 13.17
CA GLN A 159 0.60 -0.14 11.91
C GLN A 159 -0.16 0.32 10.64
N VAL A 160 -1.40 0.81 10.75
CA VAL A 160 -2.23 1.17 9.60
C VAL A 160 -3.06 2.42 9.91
N ARG A 161 -2.88 3.49 9.11
CA ARG A 161 -3.66 4.74 9.26
C ARG A 161 -5.04 4.66 8.63
N ARG A 162 -5.19 3.90 7.53
CA ARG A 162 -6.47 3.63 6.86
C ARG A 162 -6.53 2.22 6.29
N PHE A 163 -7.65 1.54 6.46
CA PHE A 163 -7.93 0.27 5.80
C PHE A 163 -9.07 0.41 4.79
N THR A 164 -8.95 -0.25 3.65
CA THR A 164 -9.97 -0.24 2.58
C THR A 164 -9.89 -1.53 1.76
N SER A 165 -10.80 -1.71 0.79
CA SER A 165 -10.84 -2.90 -0.06
C SER A 165 -11.23 -2.57 -1.50
N ASP A 166 -10.81 -3.42 -2.44
CA ASP A 166 -11.13 -3.29 -3.87
C ASP A 166 -12.50 -3.90 -4.24
N TYR A 167 -13.44 -3.84 -3.30
CA TYR A 167 -14.72 -4.52 -3.42
C TYR A 167 -15.67 -3.75 -4.35
N PRO A 168 -16.49 -4.45 -5.16
CA PRO A 168 -17.61 -3.83 -5.87
C PRO A 168 -18.56 -3.11 -4.91
N THR A 169 -19.20 -2.03 -5.37
CA THR A 169 -20.10 -1.18 -4.57
C THR A 169 -21.18 -1.96 -3.82
N ILE A 170 -21.69 -3.05 -4.43
CA ILE A 170 -22.72 -3.92 -3.85
C ILE A 170 -22.23 -4.59 -2.55
N GLN A 171 -20.97 -5.03 -2.50
CA GLN A 171 -20.40 -5.67 -1.31
C GLN A 171 -20.04 -4.63 -0.23
N ARG A 172 -19.58 -3.43 -0.62
CA ARG A 172 -19.31 -2.33 0.33
C ARG A 172 -20.55 -1.92 1.12
N ASN A 173 -21.73 -1.93 0.50
CA ASN A 173 -22.99 -1.51 1.11
C ASN A 173 -23.67 -2.58 2.00
N ARG A 174 -23.18 -3.83 2.04
CA ARG A 174 -23.75 -4.86 2.94
C ARG A 174 -23.63 -4.50 4.42
N ARG A 175 -22.67 -3.65 4.78
CA ARG A 175 -22.52 -3.07 6.13
C ARG A 175 -23.70 -2.18 6.57
N LEU A 176 -24.45 -1.61 5.62
CA LEU A 176 -25.54 -0.67 5.92
C LEU A 176 -26.91 -1.33 6.11
N ARG A 177 -27.03 -2.66 5.98
CA ARG A 177 -28.33 -3.36 6.00
C ARG A 177 -28.54 -4.32 7.18
N ARG A 178 -27.65 -4.35 8.18
CA ARG A 178 -27.81 -5.23 9.36
C ARG A 178 -28.01 -4.51 10.70
N SER A 179 -28.37 -3.23 10.69
CA SER A 179 -28.76 -2.47 11.89
C SER A 179 -30.27 -2.18 11.99
N VAL A 180 -31.10 -2.96 11.27
CA VAL A 180 -32.55 -2.99 11.47
C VAL A 180 -32.98 -4.45 11.47
N PHE A 181 -32.87 -5.09 12.63
CA PHE A 181 -33.78 -6.04 13.27
C PHE A 181 -33.13 -6.54 14.56
#